data_AF-A0A813BJ24-F1
#
_entry.id   AF-A0A813BJ24-F1
#
_cell.length_a   1.000
_cell.length_b   1.000
_cell.length_c   1.000
_cell.angle_alpha   90.00
_cell.angle_beta   90.00
_cell.angle_gamma   90.00
#
_symmetry.space_group_name_H-M   'P 1'
#
loop_
_entity.id
_entity.type
_entity.pdbx_description
1 polymer ?
#
loop_
_entity_poly.entity_id
_entity_poly.type
_entity_poly.pdbx_seq_one_letter_code
_entity_poly.pdbx_strand_id
1 'polypeptide(L)'
;IVAAQAAFAARRADGSVVTWGRQRLGGDSGPVRSSLTSVRKIFASARAFAAVRTNGQVVTWGHPDHGGNSASAQGQLHSVEHIAATQGAFAALRSDGKVVTWGDSKEGGDSRAVQEELSAVQNLLGSVAAFAALRGDGQLVTWGDPMAGGDSTKVVLKPSRPW
;
A
#
# COMPACT_ATOMS: atom_id res chain seq x y z
N ILE A 1 -5.17 0.27 -16.95
CA ILE A 1 -6.42 -0.07 -16.21
C ILE A 1 -6.01 -0.95 -15.04
N VAL A 2 -6.65 -0.83 -13.89
CA VAL A 2 -6.40 -1.61 -12.67
C VAL A 2 -7.73 -2.22 -12.21
N ALA A 3 -7.70 -3.46 -11.75
CA ALA A 3 -8.88 -4.20 -11.30
C ALA A 3 -8.83 -4.44 -9.79
N ALA A 4 -10.00 -4.38 -9.16
CA ALA A 4 -10.32 -4.94 -7.85
C ALA A 4 -11.37 -6.05 -8.03
N GLN A 5 -11.82 -6.69 -6.95
CA GLN A 5 -12.70 -7.88 -7.02
C GLN A 5 -13.97 -7.69 -7.87
N ALA A 6 -14.60 -6.51 -7.82
CA ALA A 6 -15.80 -6.21 -8.61
C ALA A 6 -15.85 -4.76 -9.12
N ALA A 7 -14.68 -4.14 -9.31
CA ALA A 7 -14.57 -2.76 -9.80
C ALA A 7 -13.28 -2.58 -10.59
N PHE A 8 -13.24 -1.55 -11.44
CA PHE A 8 -12.07 -1.16 -12.20
C PHE A 8 -11.83 0.33 -12.06
N ALA A 9 -10.56 0.70 -12.21
CA ALA A 9 -10.13 2.08 -12.31
C ALA A 9 -9.18 2.24 -13.51
N ALA A 10 -9.31 3.34 -14.25
CA ALA A 10 -8.42 3.68 -15.35
C ALA A 10 -7.91 5.11 -15.23
N ARG A 11 -6.60 5.26 -15.29
CA ARG A 11 -5.94 6.55 -15.50
C ARG A 11 -6.07 6.94 -16.97
N ARG A 12 -6.54 8.15 -17.23
CA ARG A 12 -6.61 8.78 -18.54
C ARG A 12 -5.29 9.49 -18.88
N ALA A 13 -5.11 9.84 -20.15
CA ALA A 13 -3.91 10.54 -20.62
C ALA A 13 -3.70 11.91 -19.94
N ASP A 14 -4.80 12.60 -19.61
CA ASP A 14 -4.82 13.86 -18.86
C ASP A 14 -4.49 13.71 -17.36
N GLY A 15 -4.21 12.50 -16.89
CA GLY A 15 -3.91 12.20 -15.49
C GLY A 15 -5.13 12.13 -14.57
N SER A 16 -6.35 12.24 -15.11
CA SER A 16 -7.58 11.97 -14.34
C SER A 16 -7.88 10.46 -14.25
N VAL A 17 -8.78 10.09 -13.35
CA VAL A 17 -9.20 8.69 -13.15
C VAL A 17 -10.70 8.53 -13.38
N VAL A 18 -11.07 7.43 -14.03
CA VAL A 18 -12.46 6.95 -14.11
C VAL A 18 -12.58 5.59 -13.47
N THR A 19 -13.75 5.33 -12.88
CA THR A 19 -14.08 4.07 -12.21
C THR A 19 -15.39 3.51 -12.71
N TRP A 20 -15.54 2.19 -12.65
CA TRP A 20 -16.79 1.50 -12.92
C TRP A 20 -16.87 0.18 -12.15
N GLY A 21 -18.08 -0.35 -12.00
CA GLY A 21 -18.36 -1.57 -11.23
C GLY A 21 -19.09 -1.31 -9.92
N ARG A 22 -18.96 -2.22 -8.94
CA ARG A 22 -19.68 -2.14 -7.67
C ARG A 22 -19.21 -0.93 -6.86
N GLN A 23 -20.11 0.04 -6.64
CA GLN A 23 -19.82 1.33 -6.00
C GLN A 23 -19.04 1.19 -4.68
N ARG A 24 -19.54 0.34 -3.76
CA ARG A 24 -18.91 0.10 -2.45
C ARG A 24 -17.51 -0.53 -2.49
N LEU A 25 -17.13 -1.11 -3.63
CA LEU A 25 -15.81 -1.73 -3.82
C LEU A 25 -14.89 -0.88 -4.72
N GLY A 26 -15.17 0.42 -4.81
CA GLY A 26 -14.36 1.38 -5.57
C GLY A 26 -14.85 1.66 -7.00
N GLY A 27 -16.03 1.16 -7.36
CA GLY A 27 -16.68 1.49 -8.64
C GLY A 27 -17.15 2.95 -8.75
N ASP A 28 -17.27 3.65 -7.62
CA ASP A 28 -17.60 5.08 -7.54
C ASP A 28 -16.47 5.86 -6.87
N SER A 29 -15.76 6.67 -7.65
CA SER A 29 -14.75 7.62 -7.15
C SER A 29 -15.28 9.07 -7.09
N GLY A 30 -16.59 9.28 -7.22
CA GLY A 30 -17.24 10.59 -7.13
C GLY A 30 -16.81 11.42 -5.92
N PRO A 31 -16.81 10.86 -4.69
CA PRO A 31 -16.43 11.59 -3.48
C PRO A 31 -14.99 12.14 -3.48
N VAL A 32 -14.08 11.55 -4.25
CA VAL A 32 -12.67 11.95 -4.33
C VAL A 32 -12.26 12.45 -5.71
N ARG A 33 -13.21 12.66 -6.61
CA ARG A 33 -12.97 12.95 -8.04
C ARG A 33 -12.11 14.19 -8.26
N SER A 34 -12.29 15.24 -7.46
CA SER A 34 -11.50 16.48 -7.52
C SER A 34 -10.02 16.25 -7.19
N SER A 35 -9.73 15.28 -6.32
CA SER A 35 -8.38 14.90 -5.92
C SER A 35 -7.71 13.92 -6.90
N LEU A 36 -8.49 13.23 -7.73
CA LEU A 36 -7.99 12.30 -8.76
C LEU A 36 -7.56 13.03 -10.03
N THR A 37 -6.65 13.99 -9.85
CA THR A 37 -6.01 14.78 -10.91
C THR A 37 -4.50 14.63 -10.83
N SER A 38 -3.83 14.64 -11.98
CA SER A 38 -2.39 14.39 -12.08
C SER A 38 -1.97 13.07 -11.41
N VAL A 39 -2.82 12.04 -11.50
CA VAL A 39 -2.47 10.68 -11.07
C VAL A 39 -1.38 10.16 -11.98
N ARG A 40 -0.38 9.46 -11.43
CA ARG A 40 0.64 8.76 -12.22
C ARG A 40 0.49 7.24 -12.19
N LYS A 41 0.02 6.68 -11.08
CA LYS A 41 -0.18 5.23 -10.91
C LYS A 41 -1.36 4.93 -9.99
N ILE A 42 -2.06 3.84 -10.29
CA ILE A 42 -3.18 3.32 -9.49
C ILE A 42 -2.79 1.93 -9.00
N PHE A 43 -3.19 1.62 -7.77
CA PHE A 43 -3.02 0.35 -7.09
C PHE A 43 -4.37 -0.09 -6.54
N ALA A 44 -4.55 -1.39 -6.33
CA ALA A 44 -5.79 -1.95 -5.82
C ALA A 44 -5.51 -3.02 -4.76
N SER A 45 -6.33 -3.01 -3.71
CA SER A 45 -6.57 -4.17 -2.85
C SER A 45 -7.75 -4.95 -3.40
N ALA A 46 -8.29 -5.94 -2.67
CA ALA A 46 -9.45 -6.67 -3.14
C ALA A 46 -10.69 -5.77 -3.32
N ARG A 47 -10.84 -4.71 -2.51
CA ARG A 47 -12.08 -3.91 -2.43
C ARG A 47 -11.87 -2.39 -2.39
N ALA A 48 -10.64 -1.92 -2.57
CA ALA A 48 -10.31 -0.51 -2.56
C ALA A 48 -9.18 -0.20 -3.55
N PHE A 49 -8.97 1.10 -3.76
CA PHE A 49 -7.93 1.61 -4.65
C PHE A 49 -7.15 2.72 -3.96
N ALA A 50 -5.89 2.86 -4.37
CA ALA A 50 -5.01 3.97 -4.02
C ALA A 50 -4.39 4.54 -5.29
N ALA A 51 -4.43 5.86 -5.45
CA ALA A 51 -3.78 6.58 -6.54
C ALA A 51 -2.62 7.41 -6.00
N VAL A 52 -1.45 7.26 -6.61
CA VAL A 52 -0.29 8.13 -6.37
C VAL A 52 -0.33 9.25 -7.40
N ARG A 53 -0.33 10.49 -6.92
CA ARG A 53 -0.26 11.71 -7.74
C ARG A 53 1.18 12.04 -8.11
N THR A 54 1.37 12.88 -9.12
CA THR A 54 2.71 13.34 -9.56
C THR A 54 3.49 14.04 -8.44
N ASN A 55 2.79 14.75 -7.55
CA ASN A 55 3.37 15.38 -6.36
C ASN A 55 3.67 14.41 -5.19
N GLY A 56 3.49 13.11 -5.38
CA GLY A 56 3.75 12.08 -4.36
C GLY A 56 2.67 11.96 -3.28
N GLN A 57 1.55 12.67 -3.38
CA GLN A 57 0.40 12.47 -2.50
C GLN A 57 -0.42 11.24 -2.89
N VAL A 58 -1.09 10.63 -1.92
CA VAL A 58 -1.99 9.50 -2.11
C VAL A 58 -3.45 9.90 -1.93
N VAL A 59 -4.30 9.38 -2.82
CA VAL A 59 -5.77 9.47 -2.73
C VAL A 59 -6.33 8.06 -2.71
N THR A 60 -7.20 7.75 -1.75
CA THR A 60 -7.82 6.43 -1.60
C THR A 60 -9.33 6.49 -1.78
N TRP A 61 -9.92 5.38 -2.26
CA TRP A 61 -11.37 5.21 -2.35
C TRP A 61 -11.76 3.73 -2.37
N GLY A 62 -13.04 3.43 -2.15
CA GLY A 62 -13.57 2.08 -2.06
C GLY A 62 -13.89 1.68 -0.60
N HIS A 63 -13.81 0.38 -0.30
CA HIS A 63 -14.21 -0.12 1.02
C HIS A 63 -13.24 0.35 2.11
N PRO A 64 -13.71 1.05 3.17
CA PRO A 64 -12.83 1.63 4.20
C PRO A 64 -11.92 0.60 4.86
N ASP A 65 -12.47 -0.55 5.27
CA ASP A 65 -11.71 -1.59 5.97
C ASP A 65 -10.70 -2.31 5.06
N HIS A 66 -10.77 -2.12 3.74
CA HIS A 66 -9.81 -2.68 2.79
C HIS A 66 -8.80 -1.63 2.29
N GLY A 67 -8.67 -0.52 3.01
CA GLY A 67 -7.75 0.57 2.68
C GLY A 67 -8.34 1.68 1.82
N GLY A 68 -9.67 1.70 1.63
CA GLY A 68 -10.38 2.79 0.94
C GLY A 68 -10.47 4.10 1.74
N ASN A 69 -10.03 4.08 3.00
CA ASN A 69 -9.89 5.25 3.87
C ASN A 69 -8.46 5.32 4.43
N SER A 70 -7.69 6.34 4.03
CA SER A 70 -6.33 6.59 4.51
C SER A 70 -6.23 7.78 5.48
N ALA A 71 -7.33 8.27 6.05
CA ALA A 71 -7.35 9.51 6.82
C ALA A 71 -6.37 9.53 8.01
N SER A 72 -6.23 8.40 8.72
CA SER A 72 -5.29 8.27 9.86
C SER A 72 -3.81 8.32 9.44
N ALA A 73 -3.51 7.95 8.20
CA ALA A 73 -2.15 7.93 7.64
C ALA A 73 -1.87 9.15 6.75
N GLN A 74 -2.86 9.97 6.43
CA GLN A 74 -2.79 10.99 5.38
C GLN A 74 -1.65 11.99 5.57
N GLY A 75 -1.34 12.35 6.82
CA GLY A 75 -0.23 13.25 7.15
C GLY A 75 1.16 12.70 6.79
N GLN A 76 1.29 11.39 6.61
CA GLN A 76 2.54 10.72 6.25
C GLN A 76 2.61 10.31 4.77
N LEU A 77 1.49 10.35 4.05
CA LEU A 77 1.35 9.94 2.64
C LEU A 77 1.73 11.06 1.67
N HIS A 78 2.99 11.49 1.75
CA HIS A 78 3.63 12.45 0.85
C HIS A 78 4.95 11.87 0.34
N SER A 79 5.43 12.36 -0.80
CA SER A 79 6.64 11.83 -1.46
C SER A 79 6.60 10.31 -1.66
N VAL A 80 5.40 9.74 -1.83
CA VAL A 80 5.22 8.31 -2.06
C VAL A 80 5.72 7.97 -3.45
N GLU A 81 6.54 6.93 -3.56
CA GLU A 81 7.11 6.42 -4.80
C GLU A 81 6.35 5.19 -5.31
N HIS A 82 6.07 4.27 -4.40
CA HIS A 82 5.46 2.98 -4.67
C HIS A 82 4.42 2.61 -3.61
N ILE A 83 3.43 1.79 -3.98
CA ILE A 83 2.47 1.19 -3.06
C ILE A 83 2.41 -0.32 -3.34
N ALA A 84 2.52 -1.12 -2.29
CA ALA A 84 2.14 -2.52 -2.29
C ALA A 84 0.74 -2.68 -1.68
N ALA A 85 0.05 -3.76 -2.03
CA ALA A 85 -1.29 -4.05 -1.52
C ALA A 85 -1.42 -5.53 -1.14
N THR A 86 -2.23 -5.79 -0.12
CA THR A 86 -2.80 -7.11 0.21
C THR A 86 -4.28 -7.14 -0.18
N GLN A 87 -5.07 -8.14 0.24
CA GLN A 87 -6.51 -8.13 -0.02
C GLN A 87 -7.24 -6.98 0.72
N GLY A 88 -6.74 -6.57 1.89
CA GLY A 88 -7.38 -5.64 2.81
C GLY A 88 -6.52 -4.44 3.24
N ALA A 89 -5.24 -4.37 2.86
CA ALA A 89 -4.37 -3.28 3.27
C ALA A 89 -3.46 -2.76 2.16
N PHE A 90 -2.85 -1.61 2.43
CA PHE A 90 -1.81 -1.02 1.61
C PHE A 90 -0.60 -0.64 2.45
N ALA A 91 0.56 -0.64 1.79
CA ALA A 91 1.81 -0.11 2.33
C ALA A 91 2.45 0.81 1.29
N ALA A 92 2.72 2.05 1.64
CA ALA A 92 3.35 3.05 0.79
C ALA A 92 4.84 3.19 1.12
N LEU A 93 5.70 3.04 0.11
CA LEU A 93 7.12 3.36 0.18
C LEU A 93 7.33 4.81 -0.24
N ARG A 94 7.94 5.59 0.65
CA ARG A 94 8.33 6.99 0.41
C ARG A 94 9.75 7.09 -0.12
N SER A 95 10.05 8.22 -0.75
CA SER A 95 11.38 8.54 -1.29
C SER A 95 12.48 8.64 -0.23
N ASP A 96 12.13 8.79 1.05
CA ASP A 96 13.06 8.76 2.18
C ASP A 96 13.29 7.34 2.73
N GLY A 97 12.77 6.32 2.04
CA GLY A 97 12.91 4.91 2.43
C GLY A 97 12.03 4.49 3.61
N LYS A 98 11.10 5.34 4.06
CA LYS A 98 10.11 4.99 5.09
C LYS A 98 8.88 4.32 4.49
N VAL A 99 8.26 3.43 5.27
CA VAL A 99 6.99 2.78 4.92
C VAL A 99 5.86 3.26 5.82
N VAL A 100 4.70 3.52 5.20
CA VAL A 100 3.45 3.92 5.87
C VAL A 100 2.36 2.92 5.49
N THR A 101 1.65 2.35 6.46
CA THR A 101 0.58 1.36 6.21
C THR A 101 -0.80 1.88 6.60
N TRP A 102 -1.84 1.32 5.97
CA TRP A 102 -3.24 1.54 6.33
C TRP A 102 -4.14 0.41 5.80
N GLY A 103 -5.36 0.30 6.32
CA GLY A 103 -6.33 -0.75 5.98
C GLY A 103 -6.51 -1.76 7.10
N ASP A 104 -6.91 -2.99 6.76
CA ASP A 104 -7.13 -4.06 7.73
C ASP A 104 -5.84 -4.40 8.50
N SER A 105 -5.88 -4.28 9.83
CA SER A 105 -4.72 -4.55 10.68
C SER A 105 -4.26 -6.01 10.64
N LYS A 106 -5.17 -6.96 10.45
CA LYS A 106 -4.84 -8.39 10.33
C LYS A 106 -4.16 -8.73 9.02
N GLU A 107 -4.39 -7.91 7.99
CA GLU A 107 -3.79 -8.09 6.66
C GLU A 107 -2.60 -7.13 6.40
N GLY A 108 -1.98 -6.62 7.48
CA GLY A 108 -0.77 -5.81 7.41
C GLY A 108 -0.99 -4.29 7.39
N GLY A 109 -2.22 -3.82 7.62
CA GLY A 109 -2.55 -2.40 7.77
C GLY A 109 -1.94 -1.76 9.03
N ASP A 110 -1.50 -2.56 9.99
CA ASP A 110 -0.80 -2.14 11.21
C ASP A 110 0.65 -2.64 11.22
N SER A 111 1.61 -1.72 11.02
CA SER A 111 3.05 -1.99 11.06
C SER A 111 3.73 -1.52 12.34
N ARG A 112 3.00 -1.12 13.39
CA ARG A 112 3.59 -0.49 14.58
C ARG A 112 4.66 -1.33 15.26
N ALA A 113 4.51 -2.66 15.25
CA ALA A 113 5.46 -3.59 15.86
C ALA A 113 6.84 -3.59 15.18
N VAL A 114 6.92 -3.21 13.90
CA VAL A 114 8.15 -3.22 13.08
C VAL A 114 8.50 -1.83 12.54
N GLN A 115 7.83 -0.77 13.02
CA GLN A 115 7.90 0.57 12.41
C GLN A 115 9.32 1.16 12.42
N GLU A 116 10.11 0.88 13.44
CA GLU A 116 11.51 1.31 13.56
C GLU A 116 12.42 0.64 12.52
N GLU A 117 12.09 -0.59 12.11
CA GLU A 117 12.82 -1.35 11.10
C GLU A 117 12.43 -0.93 9.67
N LEU A 118 11.28 -0.28 9.49
CA LEU A 118 10.76 0.21 8.20
C LEU A 118 11.42 1.52 7.77
N SER A 119 12.75 1.52 7.76
CA SER A 119 13.62 2.59 7.31
C SER A 119 14.64 2.08 6.30
N ALA A 120 15.05 2.94 5.37
CA ALA A 120 15.95 2.60 4.25
C ALA A 120 15.43 1.40 3.41
N VAL A 121 14.10 1.29 3.27
CA VAL A 121 13.46 0.26 2.45
C VAL A 121 13.69 0.57 0.97
N GLN A 122 14.09 -0.45 0.21
CA GLN A 122 14.31 -0.36 -1.24
C GLN A 122 13.25 -1.10 -2.04
N ASN A 123 12.77 -2.24 -1.53
CA ASN A 123 11.69 -3.00 -2.16
C ASN A 123 10.59 -3.28 -1.14
N LEU A 124 9.35 -3.19 -1.60
CA LEU A 124 8.15 -3.41 -0.81
C LEU A 124 7.18 -4.25 -1.63
N LEU A 125 6.78 -5.41 -1.11
CA LEU A 125 5.87 -6.34 -1.76
C LEU A 125 4.76 -6.77 -0.80
N GLY A 126 3.58 -7.06 -1.36
CA GLY A 126 2.43 -7.60 -0.65
C GLY A 126 2.12 -9.02 -1.09
N SER A 127 1.67 -9.85 -0.15
CA SER A 127 1.08 -11.15 -0.39
C SER A 127 -0.45 -11.05 -0.32
N VAL A 128 -1.13 -12.17 -0.05
CA VAL A 128 -2.58 -12.16 0.19
C VAL A 128 -2.97 -11.34 1.44
N ALA A 129 -2.17 -11.40 2.52
CA ALA A 129 -2.50 -10.78 3.82
C ALA A 129 -1.26 -10.34 4.64
N ALA A 130 -0.09 -10.28 4.00
CA ALA A 130 1.14 -9.83 4.64
C ALA A 130 2.00 -8.98 3.71
N PHE A 131 2.97 -8.28 4.27
CA PHE A 131 3.95 -7.50 3.52
C PHE A 131 5.38 -7.95 3.84
N ALA A 132 6.26 -7.73 2.88
CA ALA A 132 7.69 -7.92 3.00
C ALA A 132 8.42 -6.67 2.48
N ALA A 133 9.35 -6.15 3.28
CA ALA A 133 10.21 -5.03 2.94
C ALA A 133 11.68 -5.47 2.96
N LEU A 134 12.39 -5.22 1.86
CA LEU A 134 13.85 -5.40 1.78
C LEU A 134 14.53 -4.06 1.99
N ARG A 135 15.33 -3.98 3.05
CA ARG A 135 16.13 -2.80 3.42
C ARG A 135 17.42 -2.77 2.61
N GLY A 136 18.02 -1.58 2.50
CA GLY A 136 19.27 -1.38 1.77
C GLY A 136 20.50 -2.08 2.37
N ASP A 137 20.42 -2.48 3.64
CA ASP A 137 21.43 -3.31 4.32
C ASP A 137 21.22 -4.82 4.10
N GLY A 138 20.24 -5.20 3.27
CA GLY A 138 19.90 -6.59 2.96
C GLY A 138 18.98 -7.25 4.00
N GLN A 139 18.57 -6.55 5.05
CA GLN A 139 17.63 -7.10 6.03
C GLN A 139 16.20 -7.16 5.48
N LEU A 140 15.52 -8.26 5.78
CA LEU A 140 14.12 -8.48 5.44
C LEU A 140 13.24 -8.21 6.66
N VAL A 141 12.23 -7.36 6.51
CA VAL A 141 11.22 -7.07 7.52
C VAL A 141 9.87 -7.54 7.00
N THR A 142 9.15 -8.35 7.77
CA THR A 142 7.81 -8.85 7.42
C THR A 142 6.79 -8.52 8.50
N TRP A 143 5.55 -8.29 8.10
CA TRP A 143 4.42 -8.07 9.01
C TRP A 143 3.09 -8.43 8.35
N GLY A 144 2.01 -8.44 9.14
CA GLY A 144 0.69 -8.94 8.73
C GLY A 144 0.47 -10.39 9.17
N ASP A 145 -0.38 -11.12 8.46
CA ASP A 145 -0.73 -12.50 8.82
C ASP A 145 0.50 -13.43 8.75
N PRO A 146 0.91 -14.08 9.86
CA PRO A 146 2.03 -15.01 9.88
C PRO A 146 1.90 -16.17 8.88
N MET A 147 0.68 -16.67 8.64
CA MET A 147 0.40 -17.77 7.71
C MET A 147 0.45 -17.31 6.25
N ALA A 148 0.38 -16.01 5.99
CA ALA A 148 0.48 -15.41 4.66
C ALA A 148 1.88 -14.83 4.36
N GLY A 149 2.88 -15.13 5.20
CA GLY A 149 4.26 -14.64 5.05
C GLY A 149 4.63 -13.46 5.95
N GLY A 150 3.79 -13.12 6.93
CA GLY A 150 4.08 -12.09 7.94
C GLY A 150 5.18 -12.48 8.94
N ASP A 151 5.55 -13.76 9.01
CA ASP A 151 6.64 -14.27 9.84
C ASP A 151 7.78 -14.84 8.98
N SER A 152 8.90 -14.10 8.93
CA SER A 152 10.12 -14.48 8.22
C SER A 152 11.23 -14.98 9.15
N THR A 153 10.96 -15.21 10.44
CA THR A 153 11.98 -15.58 11.44
C THR A 153 12.77 -16.84 11.10
N LYS A 154 12.19 -17.74 10.27
CA LYS A 154 12.83 -18.98 9.80
C LYS A 154 13.73 -18.81 8.57
N VAL A 155 13.69 -17.67 7.90
CA VAL A 155 14.43 -17.41 6.65
C VAL A 155 15.36 -16.20 6.73
N VAL A 156 15.21 -15.34 7.75
CA VAL A 156 16.19 -14.28 8.02
C VAL A 156 17.50 -14.92 8.48
N LEU A 157 18.51 -14.88 7.62
CA LEU A 157 19.87 -15.23 7.99
C LEU A 157 20.33 -14.24 9.06
N LYS A 158 20.51 -14.71 10.30
CA LYS A 158 21.19 -13.90 11.31
C LYS A 158 22.57 -13.53 10.75
N PRO A 159 22.99 -12.26 10.81
CA PRO A 159 24.33 -11.90 10.38
C PRO A 159 25.32 -12.80 11.11
N SER A 160 26.18 -13.46 10.34
CA SER A 160 27.31 -14.21 10.88
C SER A 160 28.08 -13.25 11.78
N ARG A 161 28.23 -13.61 13.06
CA ARG A 161 29.01 -12.81 14.00
C ARG A 161 30.41 -12.59 13.39
N PRO A 162 30.91 -11.34 13.30
CA PRO A 162 32.33 -11.15 13.09
C PRO A 162 33.06 -11.75 14.31
N TRP A 163 34.12 -12.51 14.00
CA TRP A 163 35.00 -13.20 14.94
C TRP A 163 35.59 -12.26 15.99
#